data_AF-A0A0D0AK21-F1
#
_entry.id   AF-A0A0D0AK21-F1
#
_cell.length_a   1.000
_cell.length_b   1.000
_cell.length_c   1.000
_cell.angle_alpha   90.00
_cell.angle_beta   90.00
_cell.angle_gamma   90.00
#
_symmetry.space_group_name_H-M   'P 1'
#
loop_
_entity.id
_entity.type
_entity.pdbx_description
1 polymer ?
#
loop_
_entity_poly.entity_id
_entity_poly.type
_entity_poly.pdbx_seq_one_letter_code
_entity_poly.pdbx_strand_id
1 'polypeptide(L)'
;MGVRVYFMVYQLCCEEHMYLAGLRREKESFEKLIKERGCMLLQVFEDKHVGKSDAVTKTISTRLAGGGKDLSTVASQVIVDMREFRSTLPLLLHASGLLVVPATLTVGDYILALDICVERKSIPDLAKRKSSRSQNPQLCSPEIP
;
A
#
# COMPACT_ATOMS: atom_id res chain seq x y z
N MET A 1 13.32 13.15 47.89
CA MET A 1 12.59 14.39 47.56
C MET A 1 11.37 14.01 46.76
N GLY A 2 10.16 14.16 47.31
CA GLY A 2 8.91 13.83 46.61
C GLY A 2 8.36 15.05 45.87
N VAL A 3 7.88 14.84 44.65
CA VAL A 3 7.21 15.89 43.86
C VAL A 3 5.77 16.04 44.35
N ARG A 4 5.34 17.27 44.64
CA ARG A 4 3.94 17.60 44.95
C ARG A 4 3.27 18.17 43.70
N VAL A 5 2.21 17.53 43.25
CA VAL A 5 1.40 17.96 42.10
C VAL A 5 0.06 18.43 42.61
N TYR A 6 -0.36 19.63 42.19
CA TYR A 6 -1.67 20.20 42.48
C TYR A 6 -2.47 20.30 41.18
N PHE A 7 -3.72 19.83 41.20
CA PHE A 7 -4.65 19.96 40.09
C PHE A 7 -5.72 21.00 40.45
N MET A 8 -5.99 21.90 39.51
CA MET A 8 -7.09 22.86 39.60
C MET A 8 -8.07 22.55 38.46
N VAL A 9 -9.33 22.29 38.80
CA VAL A 9 -10.37 22.00 37.82
C VAL A 9 -11.58 22.86 38.17
N TYR A 10 -12.10 23.57 37.17
CA TYR A 10 -13.37 24.28 37.31
C TYR A 10 -14.53 23.31 37.06
N GLN A 11 -15.48 23.24 37.99
CA GLN A 11 -16.58 22.27 37.90
C GLN A 11 -17.58 22.64 36.80
N LEU A 12 -18.22 21.62 36.21
CA LEU A 12 -19.27 21.74 35.18
C LEU A 12 -18.82 22.49 33.92
N CYS A 13 -17.52 22.46 33.62
CA CYS A 13 -16.96 23.14 32.46
C CYS A 13 -16.62 22.17 31.33
N CYS A 14 -16.44 22.71 30.12
CA CYS A 14 -16.06 21.91 28.96
C CYS A 14 -14.67 21.26 29.13
N GLU A 15 -13.75 21.90 29.83
CA GLU A 15 -12.40 21.38 30.08
C GLU A 15 -12.45 20.11 30.97
N GLU A 16 -13.22 20.15 32.05
CA GLU A 16 -13.47 18.97 32.90
C GLU A 16 -14.07 17.82 32.08
N HIS A 17 -15.07 18.13 31.25
CA HIS A 17 -15.69 17.12 30.39
C HIS A 17 -14.71 16.50 29.40
N MET A 18 -13.90 17.31 28.73
CA MET A 18 -12.90 16.84 27.76
C MET A 18 -11.81 16.01 28.43
N TYR A 19 -11.35 16.42 29.62
CA TYR A 19 -10.40 15.66 30.42
C TYR A 19 -10.97 14.28 30.81
N LEU A 20 -12.19 14.25 31.35
CA LEU A 20 -12.86 13.01 31.73
C LEU A 20 -13.16 12.11 30.51
N ALA A 21 -13.55 12.70 29.38
CA ALA A 21 -13.78 11.97 28.14
C ALA A 21 -12.48 11.37 27.58
N GLY A 22 -11.37 12.11 27.65
CA GLY A 22 -10.03 11.63 27.30
C GLY A 22 -9.63 10.43 28.17
N LEU A 23 -9.76 10.57 29.50
CA LEU A 23 -9.41 9.51 30.45
C LEU A 23 -10.27 8.25 30.25
N ARG A 24 -11.57 8.40 29.96
CA ARG A 24 -12.46 7.27 29.64
C ARG A 24 -12.05 6.58 28.35
N ARG A 25 -11.84 7.34 27.28
CA ARG A 25 -11.42 6.79 25.98
C ARG A 25 -10.09 6.04 26.10
N GLU A 26 -9.13 6.62 26.83
CA GLU A 26 -7.84 5.99 27.08
C GLU A 26 -8.01 4.68 27.85
N LYS A 27 -8.74 4.70 28.97
CA LYS A 27 -9.04 3.50 29.76
C LYS A 27 -9.69 2.40 28.91
N GLU A 28 -10.74 2.73 28.16
CA GLU A 28 -11.45 1.77 27.29
C GLU A 28 -10.53 1.19 26.21
N SER A 29 -9.65 2.02 25.62
CA SER A 29 -8.69 1.58 24.61
C SER A 29 -7.66 0.59 25.18
N PHE A 30 -7.14 0.85 26.39
CA PHE A 30 -6.21 -0.05 27.07
C PHE A 30 -6.88 -1.36 27.47
N GLU A 31 -8.09 -1.31 28.03
CA GLU A 31 -8.83 -2.52 28.37
C GLU A 31 -9.11 -3.37 27.14
N LYS A 32 -9.49 -2.75 26.02
CA LYS A 32 -9.70 -3.44 24.74
C LYS A 32 -8.43 -4.11 24.25
N LEU A 33 -7.29 -3.40 24.28
CA LEU A 33 -6.00 -3.95 23.87
C LEU A 33 -5.58 -5.18 24.70
N ILE A 34 -5.79 -5.12 26.02
CA ILE A 34 -5.48 -6.24 26.91
C ILE A 34 -6.38 -7.46 26.60
N LYS A 35 -7.67 -7.24 26.38
CA LYS A 35 -8.62 -8.30 26.01
C LYS A 35 -8.27 -8.94 24.66
N GLU A 36 -8.00 -8.12 23.64
CA GLU A 36 -7.62 -8.61 22.31
C GLU A 36 -6.31 -9.39 22.35
N ARG A 37 -5.29 -8.89 23.07
CA ARG A 37 -4.03 -9.60 23.28
C ARG A 37 -4.26 -10.96 23.97
N GLY A 38 -5.11 -11.01 24.99
CA GLY A 38 -5.43 -12.26 25.71
C GLY A 38 -6.14 -13.30 24.84
N CYS A 39 -6.89 -12.88 23.82
CA CYS A 39 -7.61 -13.75 22.89
C CYS A 39 -6.85 -14.05 21.59
N MET A 40 -5.68 -13.44 21.36
CA MET A 40 -4.92 -13.60 20.11
C MET A 40 -4.12 -14.92 20.12
N LEU A 41 -4.76 -16.02 19.75
CA LEU A 41 -4.11 -17.30 19.40
C LEU A 41 -3.63 -17.30 17.93
N LEU A 42 -2.82 -16.33 17.54
CA LEU A 42 -2.20 -16.33 16.21
C LEU A 42 -0.77 -16.86 16.34
N GLN A 43 -0.65 -18.18 16.35
CA GLN A 43 0.56 -18.78 15.80
C GLN A 43 0.56 -18.39 14.33
N VAL A 44 1.35 -17.36 13.99
CA VAL A 44 1.77 -17.14 12.61
C VAL A 44 2.63 -18.35 12.26
N PHE A 45 1.98 -19.46 11.93
CA PHE A 45 2.61 -20.44 11.07
C PHE A 45 2.89 -19.65 9.80
N GLU A 46 4.17 -19.52 9.47
CA GLU A 46 4.54 -19.15 8.11
C GLU A 46 3.98 -20.24 7.20
N ASP A 47 2.71 -20.09 6.84
CA ASP A 47 2.14 -20.81 5.72
C ASP A 47 2.92 -20.31 4.52
N LYS A 48 3.96 -21.07 4.20
CA LYS A 48 4.63 -21.09 2.90
C LYS A 48 3.57 -21.43 1.86
N HIS A 49 2.66 -20.50 1.57
CA HIS A 49 1.82 -20.51 0.39
C HIS A 49 2.64 -20.07 -0.83
N VAL A 50 3.80 -20.70 -0.99
CA VAL A 50 4.53 -20.71 -2.24
C VAL A 50 3.84 -21.75 -3.11
N GLY A 51 3.10 -21.30 -4.13
CA GLY A 51 2.94 -22.10 -5.34
C GLY A 51 1.55 -22.61 -5.69
N LYS A 52 0.47 -21.81 -5.60
CA LYS A 52 -0.82 -22.21 -6.23
C LYS A 52 -1.36 -21.27 -7.32
N SER A 53 -0.85 -20.05 -7.50
CA SER A 53 -1.27 -19.17 -8.61
C SER A 53 -0.44 -19.32 -9.90
N ASP A 54 0.66 -20.08 -9.87
CA ASP A 54 1.57 -20.20 -11.01
C ASP A 54 1.01 -21.04 -12.17
N ALA A 55 0.04 -21.92 -11.93
CA ALA A 55 -0.45 -22.83 -12.95
C ALA A 55 -1.27 -22.13 -14.05
N VAL A 56 -1.97 -21.04 -13.71
CA VAL A 56 -2.85 -20.33 -14.66
C VAL A 56 -2.04 -19.41 -15.58
N THR A 57 -1.07 -18.68 -15.05
CA THR A 57 -0.25 -17.72 -15.82
C THR A 57 0.76 -18.42 -16.74
N LYS A 58 1.29 -19.59 -16.34
CA LYS A 58 2.22 -20.39 -17.16
C LYS A 58 1.54 -21.05 -18.36
N THR A 59 0.24 -21.34 -18.29
CA THR A 59 -0.52 -22.01 -19.37
C THR A 59 -0.85 -21.07 -20.55
N ILE A 60 -0.90 -19.75 -20.32
CA ILE A 60 -1.21 -18.78 -21.38
C ILE A 60 0.00 -18.54 -22.31
N SER A 61 1.23 -18.75 -21.83
CA SER A 61 2.45 -18.43 -22.58
C SER A 61 2.96 -19.52 -23.54
N THR A 62 2.36 -20.72 -23.57
CA THR A 62 2.92 -21.88 -24.30
C THR A 62 2.26 -22.19 -25.65
N ARG A 63 1.26 -21.41 -26.10
CA ARG A 63 0.45 -21.77 -27.28
C ARG A 63 0.83 -21.12 -28.63
N LEU A 64 1.94 -20.37 -28.74
CA LEU A 64 2.26 -19.68 -30.00
C LEU A 64 3.61 -19.97 -30.69
N ALA A 65 4.46 -20.87 -30.18
CA ALA A 65 5.63 -21.30 -30.96
C ALA A 65 6.21 -22.61 -30.43
N GLY A 66 6.20 -23.65 -31.26
CA GLY A 66 6.88 -24.91 -30.97
C GLY A 66 8.38 -24.69 -30.79
N GLY A 67 8.92 -25.13 -29.66
CA GLY A 67 10.34 -25.09 -29.36
C GLY A 67 10.56 -24.89 -27.87
N GLY A 68 10.89 -25.97 -27.16
CA GLY A 68 11.14 -25.96 -25.72
C GLY A 68 12.18 -24.90 -25.35
N LYS A 69 11.74 -23.87 -24.63
CA LYS A 69 12.61 -23.03 -23.84
C LYS A 69 12.37 -23.40 -22.39
N ASP A 70 13.46 -23.75 -21.71
CA ASP A 70 13.49 -24.02 -20.28
C ASP A 70 12.66 -22.96 -19.57
N LEU A 71 11.62 -23.41 -18.86
CA LEU A 71 10.82 -22.58 -17.98
C LEU A 71 11.78 -22.01 -16.94
N SER A 72 12.31 -20.82 -17.22
CA SER A 72 13.16 -20.05 -16.33
C SER A 72 12.52 -20.09 -14.95
N THR A 73 13.16 -20.81 -14.03
CA THR A 73 12.79 -20.97 -12.61
C THR A 73 12.98 -19.67 -11.82
N VAL A 74 13.32 -18.57 -12.50
CA VAL A 74 13.48 -17.25 -11.92
C VAL A 74 12.10 -16.72 -11.55
N ALA A 75 11.93 -16.36 -10.28
CA ALA A 75 10.71 -15.73 -9.78
C ALA A 75 10.44 -14.43 -10.57
N SER A 76 9.20 -14.23 -11.00
CA SER A 76 8.79 -13.00 -11.69
C SER A 76 9.06 -11.79 -10.79
N GLN A 77 9.89 -10.87 -11.30
CA GLN A 77 10.32 -9.66 -10.59
C GLN A 77 9.56 -8.44 -11.09
N VAL A 78 9.26 -7.51 -10.19
CA VAL A 78 8.71 -6.19 -10.50
C VAL A 78 9.56 -5.14 -9.81
N ILE A 79 10.01 -4.13 -10.55
CA ILE A 79 10.70 -2.97 -9.98
C ILE A 79 9.66 -1.92 -9.63
N VAL A 80 9.72 -1.38 -8.41
CA VAL A 80 8.73 -0.45 -7.87
C VAL A 80 9.40 0.83 -7.44
N ASP A 81 8.80 1.97 -7.78
CA ASP A 81 9.28 3.28 -7.33
C ASP A 81 9.17 3.39 -5.79
N MET A 82 10.21 3.90 -5.14
CA MET A 82 10.26 4.10 -3.68
C MET A 82 9.08 4.90 -3.12
N ARG A 83 8.50 5.84 -3.89
CA ARG A 83 7.33 6.63 -3.45
C ARG A 83 6.07 5.78 -3.35
N GLU A 84 6.00 4.72 -4.15
CA GLU A 84 4.82 3.87 -4.29
C GLU A 84 4.71 2.82 -3.16
N PHE A 85 5.78 2.62 -2.37
CA PHE A 85 5.78 1.85 -1.11
C PHE A 85 4.89 2.44 -0.02
N ARG A 86 4.41 3.67 -0.18
CA ARG A 86 3.36 4.24 0.70
C ARG A 86 1.99 3.63 0.46
N SER A 87 1.82 2.88 -0.63
CA SER A 87 0.58 2.20 -0.96
C SER A 87 0.61 0.73 -0.52
N THR A 88 -0.55 0.07 -0.52
CA THR A 88 -0.68 -1.36 -0.16
C THR A 88 -0.29 -2.31 -1.29
N LEU A 89 -0.15 -1.82 -2.52
CA LEU A 89 0.04 -2.67 -3.70
C LEU A 89 1.39 -3.40 -3.73
N PRO A 90 2.53 -2.75 -3.40
CA PRO A 90 3.83 -3.45 -3.31
C PRO A 90 3.81 -4.62 -2.32
N LEU A 91 3.10 -4.48 -1.18
CA LEU A 91 2.93 -5.56 -0.21
C LEU A 91 2.13 -6.73 -0.79
N LEU A 92 1.04 -6.45 -1.51
CA LEU A 92 0.22 -7.49 -2.14
C LEU A 92 0.96 -8.22 -3.27
N LEU A 93 1.77 -7.51 -4.06
CA LEU A 93 2.61 -8.14 -5.09
C LEU A 93 3.62 -9.10 -4.46
N HIS A 94 4.28 -8.68 -3.37
CA HIS A 94 5.18 -9.55 -2.62
C HIS A 94 4.46 -10.77 -2.03
N ALA A 95 3.28 -10.56 -1.42
CA ALA A 95 2.45 -11.64 -0.89
C ALA A 95 1.96 -12.62 -1.98
N SER A 96 1.81 -12.16 -3.22
CA SER A 96 1.48 -13.01 -4.38
C SER A 96 2.66 -13.81 -4.95
N GLY A 97 3.86 -13.68 -4.36
CA GLY A 97 5.06 -14.42 -4.77
C GLY A 97 5.90 -13.73 -5.86
N LEU A 98 5.66 -12.43 -6.12
CA LEU A 98 6.52 -11.64 -7.00
C LEU A 98 7.70 -11.06 -6.23
N LEU A 99 8.88 -11.05 -6.85
CA LEU A 99 10.05 -10.37 -6.27
C LEU A 99 9.91 -8.87 -6.47
N VAL A 100 9.61 -8.14 -5.40
CA VAL A 100 9.46 -6.68 -5.43
C VAL A 100 10.82 -6.03 -5.17
N VAL A 101 11.34 -5.30 -6.17
CA VAL A 101 12.62 -4.60 -6.06
C VAL A 101 12.41 -3.09 -5.99
N PRO A 102 12.77 -2.44 -4.86
CA PRO A 102 12.69 -0.99 -4.74
C PRO A 102 13.74 -0.28 -5.60
N ALA A 103 13.32 0.74 -6.34
CA ALA A 103 14.22 1.64 -7.07
C ALA A 103 13.67 3.08 -7.05
N THR A 104 14.52 4.08 -7.28
CA THR A 104 14.05 5.45 -7.53
C THR A 104 13.94 5.65 -9.05
N LEU A 105 12.71 5.79 -9.54
CA LEU A 105 12.43 5.94 -10.96
C LEU A 105 12.21 7.42 -11.29
N THR A 106 12.74 7.86 -12.42
CA THR A 106 12.49 9.22 -12.94
C THR A 106 11.08 9.34 -13.51
N VAL A 107 10.55 8.25 -14.09
CA VAL A 107 9.24 8.17 -14.73
C VAL A 107 8.61 6.82 -14.41
N GLY A 108 7.31 6.82 -14.07
CA GLY A 108 6.53 5.62 -13.77
C GLY A 108 6.57 5.19 -12.31
N ASP A 109 5.65 4.28 -11.95
CA ASP A 109 5.54 3.71 -10.61
C ASP A 109 6.01 2.25 -10.56
N TYR A 110 5.81 1.49 -11.65
CA TYR A 110 6.19 0.08 -11.76
C TYR A 110 6.86 -0.21 -13.10
N ILE A 111 7.92 -1.02 -13.10
CA ILE A 111 8.52 -1.59 -14.32
C ILE A 111 8.31 -3.11 -14.24
N LEU A 112 7.53 -3.62 -15.19
CA LEU A 112 7.18 -5.05 -15.28
C LEU A 112 8.13 -5.81 -16.21
N ALA A 113 8.62 -5.14 -17.25
CA ALA A 113 9.56 -5.65 -18.23
C ALA A 113 10.41 -4.50 -18.80
N LEU A 114 11.44 -4.82 -19.59
CA LEU A 114 12.37 -3.85 -20.19
C LEU A 114 11.65 -2.74 -20.98
N ASP A 115 10.52 -3.05 -21.59
CA ASP A 115 9.72 -2.18 -22.45
C ASP A 115 8.34 -1.83 -21.84
N ILE A 116 8.05 -2.30 -20.63
CA ILE A 116 6.73 -2.11 -19.99
C ILE A 116 6.89 -1.37 -18.67
N CYS A 117 6.43 -0.12 -18.68
CA CYS A 117 6.28 0.72 -17.51
C CYS A 117 4.78 1.01 -17.24
N VAL A 118 4.40 1.03 -15.97
CA VAL A 118 3.04 1.30 -15.51
C VAL A 118 3.04 2.49 -14.55
N GLU A 119 2.13 3.41 -14.78
CA GLU A 119 1.78 4.52 -13.88
C GLU A 119 0.45 4.18 -13.20
N ARG A 120 0.42 4.17 -11.87
CA ARG A 120 -0.78 3.91 -11.08
C ARG A 120 -1.45 5.24 -10.74
N LYS A 121 -2.64 5.48 -11.31
CA LYS A 121 -3.46 6.66 -11.01
C LYS A 121 -4.77 6.27 -10.38
N SER A 122 -5.13 6.92 -9.27
CA SER A 122 -6.46 6.73 -8.69
C SER A 122 -7.54 7.34 -9.61
N ILE A 123 -8.76 6.82 -9.52
CA ILE A 123 -9.93 7.37 -10.24
C ILE A 123 -10.12 8.87 -9.95
N PRO A 124 -10.11 9.36 -8.69
CA PRO A 124 -10.26 10.80 -8.43
C PRO A 124 -9.10 11.62 -9.03
N ASP A 125 -7.86 11.13 -8.97
CA ASP A 125 -6.72 11.85 -9.58
C ASP A 125 -6.83 11.91 -11.10
N LEU A 126 -7.33 10.85 -11.72
CA LEU A 126 -7.60 10.82 -13.15
C LEU A 126 -8.73 11.79 -13.55
N ALA A 127 -9.83 11.81 -12.78
CA ALA A 127 -10.96 12.70 -13.01
C ALA A 127 -10.54 14.18 -12.87
N LYS A 128 -9.74 14.50 -11.85
CA LYS A 128 -9.17 15.83 -11.65
C LYS A 128 -8.33 16.28 -12.84
N ARG A 129 -7.48 15.40 -13.38
CA ARG A 129 -6.67 15.68 -14.57
C ARG A 129 -7.52 15.94 -15.82
N LYS A 130 -8.65 15.25 -15.97
CA LYS A 130 -9.58 15.48 -17.10
C LYS A 130 -10.27 16.84 -16.98
N SER A 131 -10.74 17.19 -15.78
CA SER A 131 -11.37 18.49 -15.51
C SER A 131 -10.40 19.66 -15.77
N SER A 132 -9.15 19.56 -15.31
CA SER A 132 -8.14 20.60 -15.54
C SER A 132 -7.76 20.77 -17.01
N ARG A 133 -7.76 19.68 -17.80
CA ARG A 133 -7.48 19.74 -19.24
C ARG A 133 -8.63 20.37 -20.04
N SER A 134 -9.87 20.27 -19.56
CA SER A 134 -11.03 20.90 -20.21
C SER A 134 -11.11 22.42 -19.98
N GLN A 135 -10.40 22.96 -18.99
CA GLN A 135 -10.39 24.40 -18.67
C GLN A 135 -9.27 25.19 -19.35
N ASN A 136 -8.32 24.52 -20.05
CA ASN A 136 -7.23 25.17 -20.78
C ASN A 136 -7.04 24.56 -22.19
N PRO A 137 -7.86 24.96 -23.18
CA PRO A 137 -7.74 24.46 -24.56
C PRO A 137 -6.54 25.05 -25.34
N GLN A 138 -5.82 26.05 -24.82
CA GLN A 138 -4.77 26.78 -25.57
C GLN A 138 -3.36 26.15 -25.54
N LEU A 139 -3.16 24.96 -24.96
CA LEU A 139 -1.84 24.29 -24.95
C LEU A 139 -1.74 23.09 -25.90
N CYS A 140 -2.70 22.95 -26.82
CA CYS A 140 -2.75 21.86 -27.79
C CYS A 140 -2.59 22.38 -29.24
N SER A 141 -1.56 23.20 -29.47
CA SER A 141 -1.01 23.37 -30.81
C SER A 141 0.03 22.27 -31.02
N PRO A 142 -0.03 21.46 -32.08
CA PRO A 142 1.14 20.71 -32.52
C PRO A 142 2.10 21.71 -33.17
N GLU A 143 3.07 22.23 -32.42
CA GLU A 143 4.27 22.78 -33.05
C GLU A 143 5.17 21.63 -33.47
N ILE A 144 5.07 21.23 -34.75
CA ILE A 144 6.17 20.72 -35.58
C ILE A 144 5.84 21.10 -37.04
N PRO A 145 6.80 21.54 -37.87
CA PRO A 145 8.25 21.60 -37.67
C PRO A 145 8.83 22.98 -37.41
#